data_AF-A0A7K7AET5-F1
#
_entry.id   AF-A0A7K7AET5-F1
#
_cell.length_a   1.000
_cell.length_b   1.000
_cell.length_c   1.000
_cell.angle_alpha   90.00
_cell.angle_beta   90.00
_cell.angle_gamma   90.00
#
_symmetry.space_group_name_H-M   'P 1'
#
loop_
_entity.id
_entity.type
_entity.pdbx_description
1 polymer ?
#
loop_
_entity_poly.entity_id
_entity_poly.type
_entity_poly.pdbx_seq_one_letter_code
_entity_poly.pdbx_strand_id
1 'polypeptide(L)'
;GLPELSLYEIVLLKDPVHSESEEEKVSSSSLRQRLLGTLLRPLQKDPSLPARPYVIGLTGGTGSGKSSIAKYLDELGAFVIDADRLGHAAYVPGGPAYEQVVATFGAEILNEDGTINRKVLGAKVFGNQEQLKALTDIVWPEIARLVKQQIGEAEALGKRGAAVAGQVGVLAG
;
A
#
# COMPACT_ATOMS: atom_id res chain seq x y z
N GLY A 1 -26.73 -33.01 0.34
CA GLY A 1 -25.32 -33.26 0.69
C GLY A 1 -24.63 -31.93 0.73
N LEU A 2 -23.99 -31.60 1.85
CA LEU A 2 -23.19 -30.37 1.97
C LEU A 2 -21.89 -30.54 1.14
N PRO A 3 -21.39 -29.49 0.47
CA PRO A 3 -20.19 -29.59 -0.35
C PRO A 3 -18.93 -29.80 0.50
N GLU A 4 -17.98 -30.47 -0.13
CA GLU A 4 -16.67 -30.87 0.37
C GLU A 4 -15.87 -29.69 0.91
N LEU A 5 -15.41 -29.80 2.17
CA LEU A 5 -14.55 -28.85 2.84
C LEU A 5 -13.27 -28.66 2.01
N SER A 6 -13.12 -27.50 1.38
CA SER A 6 -11.88 -27.09 0.72
C SER A 6 -10.83 -26.79 1.80
N LEU A 7 -9.99 -27.77 2.11
CA LEU A 7 -8.86 -27.61 3.02
C LEU A 7 -7.76 -26.78 2.31
N TYR A 8 -7.63 -25.51 2.69
CA TYR A 8 -6.50 -24.69 2.27
C TYR A 8 -5.38 -24.83 3.28
N GLU A 9 -4.28 -25.48 2.87
CA GLU A 9 -3.08 -25.59 3.69
C GLU A 9 -2.31 -24.27 3.63
N ILE A 10 -2.36 -23.50 4.72
CA ILE A 10 -1.52 -22.31 4.87
C ILE A 10 -0.12 -22.82 5.23
N VAL A 11 0.83 -22.67 4.32
CA VAL A 11 2.24 -22.99 4.59
C VAL A 11 2.76 -22.03 5.67
N LEU A 12 2.76 -22.49 6.92
CA LEU A 12 3.42 -21.82 8.02
C LEU A 12 4.93 -21.88 7.76
N LEU A 13 5.60 -20.73 7.80
CA LEU A 13 7.05 -20.65 7.83
C LEU A 13 7.56 -21.55 8.96
N LYS A 14 8.40 -22.55 8.63
CA LYS A 14 8.93 -23.49 9.62
C LYS A 14 9.99 -22.78 10.46
N ASP A 15 9.83 -22.78 11.78
CA ASP A 15 10.86 -22.31 12.73
C ASP A 15 11.96 -23.39 12.84
N PRO A 16 13.20 -23.12 12.40
CA PRO A 16 14.29 -24.08 12.51
C PRO A 16 14.92 -24.14 13.92
N VAL A 17 14.51 -23.26 14.86
CA VAL A 17 15.07 -23.14 16.22
C VAL A 17 13.97 -23.26 17.27
N HIS A 18 13.20 -24.36 17.20
CA HIS A 18 12.20 -24.67 18.22
C HIS A 18 12.90 -25.33 19.43
N SER A 19 12.84 -24.72 20.61
CA SER A 19 13.29 -25.36 21.87
C SER A 19 12.14 -26.08 22.57
N GLU A 20 12.43 -27.22 23.22
CA GLU A 20 11.45 -28.12 23.87
C GLU A 20 10.57 -27.47 24.96
N SER A 21 10.89 -26.25 25.40
CA SER A 21 10.14 -25.52 26.43
C SER A 21 9.10 -24.51 25.90
N GLU A 22 8.88 -24.43 24.60
CA GLU A 22 7.91 -23.50 24.00
C GLU A 22 6.55 -24.19 23.80
N GLU A 23 5.49 -23.63 24.38
CA GLU A 23 4.11 -24.16 24.28
C GLU A 23 3.71 -24.43 22.81
N GLU A 24 3.24 -25.66 22.53
CA GLU A 24 2.80 -26.12 21.19
C GLU A 24 1.76 -25.20 20.53
N LYS A 25 1.07 -24.34 21.30
CA LYS A 25 -0.07 -23.56 20.84
C LYS A 25 0.20 -22.11 20.44
N VAL A 26 1.43 -21.58 20.48
CA VAL A 26 1.72 -20.25 19.92
C VAL A 26 3.06 -20.19 19.20
N SER A 27 3.22 -20.99 18.15
CA SER A 27 4.40 -20.92 17.27
C SER A 27 4.41 -19.66 16.38
N SER A 28 3.26 -19.04 16.07
CA SER A 28 3.21 -17.94 15.08
C SER A 28 3.67 -16.57 15.58
N SER A 29 3.49 -16.23 16.86
CA SER A 29 3.81 -14.89 17.38
C SER A 29 5.28 -14.73 17.74
N SER A 30 5.87 -15.72 18.42
CA SER A 30 7.29 -15.72 18.81
C SER A 30 8.20 -15.84 17.58
N LEU A 31 7.85 -16.70 16.61
CA LEU A 31 8.55 -16.79 15.33
C LEU A 31 8.48 -15.46 14.57
N ARG A 32 7.29 -14.84 14.46
CA ARG A 32 7.15 -13.52 13.81
C ARG A 32 8.03 -12.47 14.47
N GLN A 33 8.08 -12.44 15.80
CA GLN A 33 8.94 -11.52 16.55
C GLN A 33 10.43 -11.75 16.25
N ARG A 34 10.88 -13.01 16.25
CA ARG A 34 12.27 -13.38 15.89
C ARG A 34 12.63 -13.01 14.45
N LEU A 35 11.65 -13.09 13.55
CA LEU A 35 11.83 -12.76 12.15
C LEU A 35 11.83 -11.25 11.87
N LEU A 36 11.39 -10.40 12.81
CA LEU A 36 11.41 -8.95 12.63
C LEU A 36 12.84 -8.45 12.37
N GLY A 37 13.00 -7.67 11.31
CA GLY A 37 14.31 -7.15 10.89
C GLY A 37 15.18 -8.14 10.11
N THR A 38 14.73 -9.38 9.92
CA THR A 38 15.41 -10.35 9.05
C THR A 38 14.83 -10.31 7.63
N LEU A 39 15.66 -10.64 6.64
CA LEU A 39 15.23 -10.73 5.27
C LEU A 39 14.53 -12.08 5.04
N LEU A 40 13.19 -12.07 4.94
CA LEU A 40 12.39 -13.29 4.77
C LEU A 40 12.57 -13.97 3.41
N ARG A 41 12.85 -13.18 2.37
CA ARG A 41 13.02 -13.64 1.00
C ARG A 41 14.10 -12.81 0.31
N PRO A 42 14.88 -13.38 -0.63
CA PRO A 42 15.85 -12.62 -1.40
C PRO A 42 15.22 -11.38 -2.04
N LEU A 43 15.98 -10.29 -2.08
CA LEU A 43 15.54 -9.05 -2.68
C LEU A 43 15.30 -9.26 -4.18
N GLN A 44 14.07 -9.02 -4.62
CA GLN A 44 13.73 -9.03 -6.03
C GLN A 44 14.07 -7.67 -6.62
N LYS A 45 14.90 -7.66 -7.67
CA LYS A 45 15.17 -6.46 -8.45
C LYS A 45 14.03 -6.26 -9.44
N ASP A 46 13.39 -5.11 -9.38
CA ASP A 46 12.46 -4.67 -10.42
C ASP A 46 13.26 -3.88 -11.48
N PRO A 47 13.38 -4.40 -12.71
CA PRO A 47 14.11 -3.70 -13.77
C PRO A 47 13.42 -2.41 -14.23
N SER A 48 12.16 -2.18 -13.87
CA SER A 48 11.43 -0.95 -14.18
C SER A 48 11.72 0.20 -13.23
N LEU A 49 12.43 -0.06 -12.12
CA LEU A 49 12.86 0.95 -11.15
C LEU A 49 14.34 1.29 -11.35
N PRO A 50 14.74 2.54 -11.06
CA PRO A 50 16.14 2.93 -11.14
C PRO A 50 16.98 2.16 -10.10
N ALA A 51 18.29 2.01 -10.36
CA ALA A 51 19.19 1.30 -9.45
C ALA A 51 19.33 2.01 -8.08
N ARG A 52 19.03 3.32 -8.04
CA ARG A 52 18.93 4.14 -6.83
C ARG A 52 17.82 5.18 -7.01
N PRO A 53 17.10 5.57 -5.95
CA PRO A 53 17.20 5.06 -4.57
C PRO A 53 16.68 3.62 -4.44
N TYR A 54 17.12 2.91 -3.40
CA TYR A 54 16.54 1.60 -3.06
C TYR A 54 15.10 1.78 -2.56
N VAL A 55 14.12 1.13 -3.19
CA VAL A 55 12.69 1.33 -2.90
C VAL A 55 12.17 0.27 -1.93
N ILE A 56 11.53 0.70 -0.83
CA ILE A 56 10.94 -0.17 0.19
C ILE A 56 9.44 0.12 0.28
N GLY A 57 8.59 -0.89 0.05
CA GLY A 57 7.15 -0.79 0.27
C GLY A 57 6.79 -1.09 1.73
N LEU A 58 6.21 -0.12 2.44
CA LEU A 58 5.64 -0.29 3.77
C LEU A 58 4.15 -0.57 3.66
N THR A 59 3.75 -1.77 4.08
CA THR A 59 2.39 -2.27 4.00
C THR A 59 1.92 -2.84 5.34
N GLY A 60 0.61 -3.03 5.50
CA GLY A 60 -0.04 -3.45 6.75
C GLY A 60 -1.44 -2.85 6.92
N GLY A 61 -2.24 -3.45 7.80
CA GLY A 61 -3.62 -3.01 8.08
C GLY A 61 -3.73 -1.60 8.68
N THR A 62 -4.95 -1.07 8.76
CA THR A 62 -5.22 0.20 9.45
C THR A 62 -4.77 0.12 10.92
N GLY A 63 -4.09 1.17 11.42
CA GLY A 63 -3.57 1.20 12.78
C GLY A 63 -2.30 0.38 13.03
N SER A 64 -1.70 -0.23 12.00
CA SER A 64 -0.49 -1.08 12.17
C SER A 64 0.83 -0.31 12.35
N GLY A 65 0.80 1.03 12.50
CA GLY A 65 2.00 1.85 12.73
C GLY A 65 2.86 2.17 11.50
N LYS A 66 2.39 1.91 10.26
CA LYS A 66 3.13 2.25 9.02
C LYS A 66 3.63 3.69 8.99
N SER A 67 2.79 4.65 9.33
CA SER A 67 3.13 6.07 9.34
C SER A 67 4.23 6.39 10.36
N SER A 68 4.25 5.69 11.50
CA SER A 68 5.32 5.84 12.51
C SER A 68 6.65 5.32 11.98
N ILE A 69 6.65 4.16 11.31
CA ILE A 69 7.86 3.60 10.68
C ILE A 69 8.33 4.48 9.53
N ALA A 70 7.41 4.98 8.70
CA ALA A 70 7.73 5.89 7.60
C ALA A 70 8.43 7.15 8.15
N LYS A 71 7.88 7.77 9.21
CA LYS A 71 8.50 8.92 9.87
C LYS A 71 9.89 8.58 10.42
N TYR A 72 10.04 7.42 11.07
CA TYR A 72 11.34 6.99 11.58
C TYR A 72 12.37 6.80 10.45
N LEU A 73 11.97 6.27 9.30
CA LEU A 73 12.85 6.16 8.13
C LEU A 73 13.21 7.52 7.53
N ASP A 74 12.29 8.49 7.54
CA ASP A 74 12.54 9.88 7.15
C ASP A 74 13.63 10.52 8.02
N GLU A 75 13.53 10.33 9.35
CA GLU A 75 14.54 10.79 10.32
C GLU A 75 15.93 10.16 10.07
N LEU A 76 15.97 8.96 9.50
CA LEU A 76 17.20 8.28 9.07
C LEU A 76 17.66 8.69 7.66
N GLY A 77 16.97 9.62 7.00
CA GLY A 77 17.32 10.20 5.71
C GLY A 77 16.70 9.53 4.49
N ALA A 78 15.76 8.59 4.67
CA ALA A 78 14.99 8.01 3.58
C ALA A 78 14.05 9.07 2.97
N PHE A 79 13.82 8.99 1.67
CA PHE A 79 12.78 9.79 1.03
C PHE A 79 11.42 9.10 1.20
N VAL A 80 10.49 9.69 1.95
CA VAL A 80 9.19 9.08 2.22
C VAL A 80 8.15 9.50 1.18
N ILE A 81 7.50 8.51 0.58
CA ILE A 81 6.40 8.67 -0.38
C ILE A 81 5.12 8.13 0.26
N ASP A 82 4.16 9.00 0.52
CA ASP A 82 2.85 8.62 1.06
C ASP A 82 1.86 8.38 -0.08
N ALA A 83 1.60 7.11 -0.36
CA ALA A 83 0.74 6.70 -1.46
C ALA A 83 -0.74 7.04 -1.20
N ASP A 84 -1.17 7.09 0.07
CA ASP A 84 -2.53 7.52 0.42
C ASP A 84 -2.67 9.01 0.09
N ARG A 85 -1.69 9.84 0.46
CA ARG A 85 -1.68 11.28 0.10
C ARG A 85 -1.65 11.49 -1.42
N LEU A 86 -0.89 10.71 -2.16
CA LEU A 86 -0.86 10.77 -3.63
C LEU A 86 -2.20 10.37 -4.25
N GLY A 87 -2.87 9.34 -3.71
CA GLY A 87 -4.21 8.97 -4.14
C GLY A 87 -5.21 10.10 -3.97
N HIS A 88 -5.15 10.80 -2.84
CA HIS A 88 -5.97 11.99 -2.64
C HIS A 88 -5.65 13.11 -3.64
N ALA A 89 -4.37 13.34 -3.94
CA ALA A 89 -3.94 14.34 -4.92
C ALA A 89 -4.28 13.95 -6.37
N ALA A 90 -4.48 12.66 -6.65
CA ALA A 90 -4.81 12.20 -8.00
C ALA A 90 -6.17 12.73 -8.47
N TYR A 91 -7.13 12.92 -7.56
CA TYR A 91 -8.50 13.32 -7.90
C TYR A 91 -8.94 14.64 -7.25
N VAL A 92 -8.02 15.52 -6.83
CA VAL A 92 -8.39 16.93 -6.57
C VAL A 92 -8.64 17.65 -7.91
N PRO A 93 -9.39 18.77 -7.93
CA PRO A 93 -9.56 19.55 -9.16
C PRO A 93 -8.21 19.86 -9.85
N GLY A 94 -8.12 19.56 -11.15
CA GLY A 94 -6.87 19.66 -11.92
C GLY A 94 -5.91 18.46 -11.78
N GLY A 95 -6.24 17.49 -10.93
CA GLY A 95 -5.53 16.23 -10.79
C GLY A 95 -5.83 15.26 -11.94
N PRO A 96 -4.92 14.30 -12.21
CA PRO A 96 -5.00 13.44 -13.40
C PRO A 96 -6.20 12.48 -13.44
N ALA A 97 -6.78 12.14 -12.28
CA ALA A 97 -7.93 11.25 -12.18
C ALA A 97 -9.26 12.02 -11.98
N TYR A 98 -9.24 13.34 -11.77
CA TYR A 98 -10.43 14.11 -11.38
C TYR A 98 -11.56 13.99 -12.39
N GLU A 99 -11.30 14.30 -13.66
CA GLU A 99 -12.34 14.31 -14.71
C GLU A 99 -12.94 12.92 -14.92
N GLN A 100 -12.11 11.88 -14.89
CA GLN A 100 -12.58 10.49 -15.04
C GLN A 100 -13.45 10.07 -13.86
N VAL A 101 -13.03 10.38 -12.63
CA VAL A 101 -13.83 10.08 -11.43
C VAL A 101 -15.18 10.81 -11.47
N VAL A 102 -15.21 12.09 -11.84
CA VAL A 102 -16.46 12.85 -11.97
C VAL A 102 -17.35 12.29 -13.09
N ALA A 103 -16.76 11.90 -14.23
CA ALA A 103 -17.51 11.30 -15.34
C ALA A 103 -18.13 9.95 -14.96
N THR A 104 -17.42 9.13 -14.18
CA THR A 104 -17.90 7.80 -13.76
C THR A 104 -18.94 7.85 -12.65
N PHE A 105 -18.74 8.71 -11.64
CA PHE A 105 -19.59 8.74 -10.44
C PHE A 105 -20.62 9.86 -10.41
N GLY A 106 -20.60 10.73 -11.43
CA GLY A 106 -21.51 11.85 -11.64
C GLY A 106 -21.16 13.09 -10.82
N ALA A 107 -21.71 14.25 -11.20
CA ALA A 107 -21.43 15.53 -10.56
C ALA A 107 -21.94 15.62 -9.11
N GLU A 108 -22.81 14.70 -8.67
CA GLU A 108 -23.32 14.63 -7.30
C GLU A 108 -22.24 14.33 -6.25
N ILE A 109 -21.06 13.83 -6.66
CA ILE A 109 -19.94 13.65 -5.75
C ILE A 109 -19.19 14.94 -5.47
N LEU A 110 -19.55 16.07 -6.10
CA LEU A 110 -18.84 17.33 -5.96
C LEU A 110 -19.41 18.17 -4.81
N ASN A 111 -18.53 18.87 -4.11
CA ASN A 111 -18.87 19.98 -3.23
C ASN A 111 -19.19 21.23 -4.06
N GLU A 112 -19.74 22.26 -3.41
CA GLU A 112 -20.06 23.55 -4.04
C GLU A 112 -18.81 24.25 -4.63
N ASP A 113 -17.63 24.00 -4.07
CA ASP A 113 -16.35 24.52 -4.55
C ASP A 113 -15.73 23.70 -5.70
N GLY A 114 -16.45 22.67 -6.19
CA GLY A 114 -16.00 21.78 -7.25
C GLY A 114 -15.02 20.68 -6.80
N THR A 115 -14.68 20.59 -5.52
CA THR A 115 -13.84 19.49 -5.00
C THR A 115 -14.66 18.21 -4.81
N ILE A 116 -14.01 17.04 -4.87
CA ILE A 116 -14.70 15.76 -4.61
C ILE A 116 -15.04 15.60 -3.12
N ASN A 117 -16.33 15.42 -2.84
CA ASN A 117 -16.87 15.05 -1.54
C ASN A 117 -16.59 13.57 -1.25
N ARG A 118 -15.52 13.32 -0.48
CA ARG A 118 -15.11 11.96 -0.09
C ARG A 118 -16.15 11.19 0.72
N LYS A 119 -17.03 11.87 1.47
CA LYS A 119 -18.10 11.18 2.21
C LYS A 119 -19.14 10.62 1.24
N VAL A 120 -19.51 11.39 0.23
CA VAL A 120 -20.47 10.97 -0.81
C VAL A 120 -19.85 9.91 -1.71
N LEU A 121 -18.63 10.12 -2.21
CA LEU A 121 -17.91 9.12 -3.00
C LEU A 121 -17.70 7.83 -2.19
N GLY A 122 -17.27 7.96 -0.93
CA GLY A 122 -17.14 6.85 0.00
C GLY A 122 -18.43 6.06 0.16
N ALA A 123 -19.56 6.72 0.41
CA ALA A 123 -20.85 6.06 0.54
C ALA A 123 -21.30 5.30 -0.71
N LYS A 124 -20.86 5.74 -1.91
CA LYS A 124 -21.13 5.06 -3.19
C LYS A 124 -20.26 3.80 -3.38
N VAL A 125 -18.97 3.88 -3.01
CA VAL A 125 -18.01 2.78 -3.26
C VAL A 125 -17.91 1.78 -2.10
N PHE A 126 -18.14 2.21 -0.85
CA PHE A 126 -18.08 1.31 0.30
C PHE A 126 -19.28 0.36 0.29
N GLY A 127 -19.02 -0.95 0.29
CA GLY A 127 -20.05 -1.98 0.22
C GLY A 127 -20.49 -2.35 -1.19
N ASN A 128 -20.00 -1.66 -2.23
CA ASN A 128 -20.23 -2.01 -3.62
C ASN A 128 -18.90 -2.34 -4.32
N GLN A 129 -18.65 -3.63 -4.54
CA GLN A 129 -17.39 -4.10 -5.14
C GLN A 129 -17.17 -3.58 -6.57
N GLU A 130 -18.23 -3.47 -7.37
CA GLU A 130 -18.13 -2.98 -8.75
C GLU A 130 -17.74 -1.50 -8.79
N GLN A 131 -18.37 -0.68 -7.94
CA GLN A 131 -18.05 0.74 -7.84
C GLN A 131 -16.68 0.98 -7.21
N LEU A 132 -16.31 0.20 -6.20
CA LEU A 132 -14.96 0.24 -5.66
C LEU A 132 -13.93 -0.10 -6.74
N LYS A 133 -14.18 -1.14 -7.53
CA LYS A 133 -13.31 -1.53 -8.64
C LYS A 133 -13.19 -0.42 -9.68
N ALA A 134 -14.31 0.19 -10.09
CA ALA A 134 -14.30 1.30 -11.04
C ALA A 134 -13.46 2.48 -10.53
N LEU A 135 -13.57 2.83 -9.24
CA LEU A 135 -12.74 3.88 -8.64
C LEU A 135 -11.26 3.48 -8.64
N THR A 136 -10.93 2.26 -8.22
CA THR A 136 -9.53 1.80 -8.13
C THR A 136 -8.89 1.66 -9.50
N ASP A 137 -9.62 1.20 -10.52
CA ASP A 137 -9.12 1.07 -11.90
C ASP A 137 -8.70 2.43 -12.48
N ILE A 138 -9.39 3.51 -12.10
CA ILE A 138 -9.05 4.88 -12.49
C ILE A 138 -7.87 5.41 -11.66
N VAL A 139 -7.91 5.22 -10.35
CA VAL A 139 -7.01 5.92 -9.42
C VAL A 139 -5.65 5.22 -9.28
N TRP A 140 -5.59 3.88 -9.27
CA TRP A 140 -4.34 3.14 -9.04
C TRP A 140 -3.26 3.39 -10.10
N PRO A 141 -3.56 3.40 -11.43
CA PRO A 141 -2.55 3.73 -12.43
C PRO A 141 -1.95 5.12 -12.22
N GLU A 142 -2.77 6.11 -11.83
CA GLU A 142 -2.30 7.46 -11.55
C GLU A 142 -1.46 7.54 -10.28
N ILE A 143 -1.82 6.81 -9.21
CA ILE A 143 -0.97 6.72 -8.02
C ILE A 143 0.38 6.10 -8.38
N ALA A 144 0.40 5.00 -9.13
CA ALA A 144 1.63 4.35 -9.54
C ALA A 144 2.52 5.29 -10.37
N ARG A 145 1.93 6.08 -11.27
CA ARG A 145 2.64 7.12 -12.03
C ARG A 145 3.23 8.20 -11.13
N LEU A 146 2.46 8.71 -10.17
CA LEU A 146 2.91 9.72 -9.21
C LEU A 146 4.01 9.20 -8.29
N VAL A 147 3.92 7.94 -7.84
CA VAL A 147 4.98 7.28 -7.04
C VAL A 147 6.26 7.17 -7.86
N LYS A 148 6.19 6.75 -9.13
CA LYS A 148 7.36 6.71 -10.02
C LYS A 148 8.00 8.08 -10.20
N GLN A 149 7.19 9.13 -10.35
CA GLN A 149 7.69 10.50 -10.40
C GLN A 149 8.44 10.88 -9.11
N GLN A 150 7.86 10.59 -7.94
CA GLN A 150 8.49 10.87 -6.64
C GLN A 150 9.80 10.08 -6.44
N ILE A 151 9.88 8.85 -6.95
CA ILE A 151 11.13 8.07 -6.96
C ILE A 151 12.20 8.76 -7.83
N GLY A 152 11.83 9.27 -9.00
CA GLY A 152 12.73 10.03 -9.87
C GLY A 152 13.20 11.35 -9.23
N GLU A 153 12.32 12.05 -8.52
CA GLU A 153 12.68 13.24 -7.72
C GLU A 153 13.69 12.87 -6.63
N ALA A 154 13.47 11.76 -5.91
CA ALA A 154 14.42 11.28 -4.91
C ALA A 154 15.78 10.90 -5.51
N GLU A 155 15.80 10.31 -6.71
CA GLU A 155 17.03 10.03 -7.46
C GLU A 155 17.78 11.31 -7.83
N ALA A 156 17.09 12.31 -8.36
CA ALA A 156 17.67 13.62 -8.70
C ALA A 156 18.26 14.34 -7.47
N LEU A 157 17.66 14.14 -6.30
CA LEU A 157 18.16 14.64 -5.02
C LEU A 157 19.31 13.80 -4.43
N GLY A 158 19.79 12.77 -5.14
CA GLY A 158 20.90 11.91 -4.72
C GLY A 158 20.58 11.00 -3.53
N LYS A 159 19.29 10.72 -3.28
CA LYS A 159 18.87 9.88 -2.16
C LYS A 159 19.31 8.43 -2.40
N ARG A 160 19.71 7.76 -1.31
CA ARG A 160 20.15 6.35 -1.36
C ARG A 160 19.02 5.35 -1.12
N GLY A 161 17.96 5.78 -0.43
CA GLY A 161 16.78 4.96 -0.13
C GLY A 161 15.50 5.78 -0.18
N ALA A 162 14.42 5.15 -0.64
CA ALA A 162 13.07 5.69 -0.68
C ALA A 162 12.10 4.69 -0.06
N ALA A 163 11.22 5.16 0.82
CA ALA A 163 10.21 4.35 1.49
C ALA A 163 8.83 4.78 0.99
N VAL A 164 8.09 3.84 0.38
CA VAL A 164 6.73 4.07 -0.09
C VAL A 164 5.78 3.48 0.94
N ALA A 165 5.06 4.34 1.66
CA ALA A 165 4.05 3.94 2.63
C ALA A 165 2.66 4.00 2.00
N GLY A 166 1.92 2.89 2.06
CA GLY A 166 0.56 2.82 1.54
C GLY A 166 -0.21 1.63 2.09
N GLN A 167 -1.53 1.63 1.90
CA GLN A 167 -2.32 0.42 2.14
C GLN A 167 -2.05 -0.64 1.06
N VAL A 168 -2.23 -1.93 1.42
CA VAL A 168 -1.87 -3.10 0.59
C VAL A 168 -2.39 -2.99 -0.85
N GLY A 169 -3.59 -2.43 -1.05
CA GLY A 169 -4.19 -2.28 -2.39
C GLY A 169 -3.51 -1.23 -3.29
N VAL A 170 -2.79 -0.28 -2.72
CA VAL A 170 -2.12 0.81 -3.47
C VAL A 170 -0.73 0.38 -3.98
N LEU A 171 -0.12 -0.63 -3.35
CA LEU A 171 1.25 -1.08 -3.65
C LEU A 171 1.32 -2.42 -4.40
N ALA A 172 0.18 -3.08 -4.60
CA ALA A 172 0.08 -4.39 -5.25
C ALA A 172 -0.40 -4.32 -6.72
N GLY A 173 -0.62 -3.12 -7.25
CA GLY A 173 -1.01 -2.86 -8.63
C GLY A 173 0.18 -2.51 -9.53
#